data_AF-A0A9D9Q567-F1
#
_entry.id   AF-A0A9D9Q567-F1
#
_cell.length_a   1.000
_cell.length_b   1.000
_cell.length_c   1.000
_cell.angle_alpha   90.00
_cell.angle_beta   90.00
_cell.angle_gamma   90.00
#
_symmetry.space_group_name_H-M   'P 1'
#
loop_
_entity.id
_entity.type
_entity.pdbx_description
1 polymer ?
#
loop_
_entity_poly.entity_id
_entity_poly.type
_entity_poly.pdbx_seq_one_letter_code
_entity_poly.pdbx_strand_id
1 'polypeptide(L)'
;MKLLQYVAIVAAGLMAMACEPKPYIPQPPQGTAEHTVIMYLAGNNNLQTYLEDNIRDVISSVDVSTPSDNGRIVIYFRPRPASGDPMLLQVYYDKKLAAVQCDTIRTYPAEMSSSNPETLRKVVADAKVVAPAKE
;
A
#
# COMPACT_ATOMS: atom_id res chain seq x y z
N MET A 1 37.19 11.97 47.24
CA MET A 1 36.30 12.88 46.48
C MET A 1 36.27 12.64 44.98
N LYS A 2 37.37 12.28 44.29
CA LYS A 2 37.34 12.02 42.83
C LYS A 2 36.56 10.76 42.41
N LEU A 3 36.48 9.74 43.27
CA LEU A 3 35.78 8.48 42.95
C LEU A 3 34.26 8.66 42.82
N LEU A 4 33.63 9.52 43.64
CA LEU A 4 32.19 9.80 43.55
C LEU A 4 31.81 10.61 42.29
N GLN A 5 32.71 11.44 41.77
CA GLN A 5 32.45 12.21 40.54
C GLN A 5 32.43 11.31 39.30
N TYR A 6 33.27 10.28 39.24
CA TYR A 6 33.27 9.33 38.11
C TYR A 6 32.01 8.47 38.06
N VAL A 7 31.48 8.04 39.20
CA VAL A 7 30.25 7.22 39.26
C VAL A 7 29.03 8.02 38.78
N ALA A 8 28.95 9.31 39.10
CA ALA A 8 27.85 10.17 38.64
C ALA A 8 27.87 10.41 37.13
N ILE A 9 29.05 10.54 36.52
CA ILE A 9 29.20 10.76 35.07
C ILE A 9 28.83 9.49 34.28
N VAL A 10 29.20 8.31 34.78
CA VAL A 10 28.85 7.02 34.14
C VAL A 10 27.34 6.75 34.25
N ALA A 11 26.70 7.09 35.37
CA ALA A 11 25.25 6.92 35.54
C ALA A 11 24.41 7.86 34.65
N ALA A 12 24.90 9.06 34.34
CA ALA A 12 24.21 10.00 33.45
C ALA A 12 24.31 9.62 31.96
N GLY A 13 25.35 8.86 31.56
CA GLY A 13 25.52 8.41 30.17
C GLY A 13 24.60 7.27 29.74
N LEU A 14 24.04 6.51 30.69
CA LEU A 14 23.22 5.32 30.42
C LEU A 14 21.73 5.61 30.15
N MET A 15 21.23 6.82 30.45
CA MET A 15 19.81 7.14 30.26
C MET A 15 19.45 7.66 28.86
N ALA A 16 20.42 7.90 27.97
CA ALA A 16 20.16 8.39 26.61
C ALA A 16 19.81 7.28 25.59
N MET A 17 19.80 6.00 26.01
CA MET A 17 19.64 4.85 25.11
C MET A 17 18.22 4.26 25.06
N ALA A 18 17.26 4.80 25.81
CA ALA A 18 15.92 4.21 25.97
C ALA A 18 14.84 4.82 25.04
N CYS A 19 15.24 5.41 23.92
CA CYS A 19 14.28 5.70 22.85
C CYS A 19 14.24 4.48 21.93
N GLU A 20 13.37 3.51 22.25
CA GLU A 20 13.05 2.45 21.29
C GLU A 20 12.53 3.13 20.01
N PRO A 21 13.16 2.90 18.84
CA PRO A 21 12.65 3.43 17.60
C PRO A 21 11.23 2.90 17.41
N LYS A 22 10.26 3.79 17.17
CA LYS A 22 8.91 3.36 16.81
C LYS A 22 9.00 2.45 15.57
N PRO A 23 8.24 1.33 15.53
CA PRO A 23 8.27 0.44 14.38
C PRO A 23 7.89 1.21 13.12
N TYR A 24 8.65 1.00 12.05
CA TYR A 24 8.35 1.59 10.76
C TYR A 24 7.08 0.96 10.20
N ILE A 25 6.09 1.80 9.89
CA ILE A 25 4.87 1.39 9.21
C ILE A 25 5.01 1.90 7.77
N PRO A 26 5.04 1.01 6.76
CA PRO A 26 5.08 1.41 5.38
C PRO A 26 3.83 2.24 5.05
N GLN A 27 4.01 3.25 4.21
CA GLN A 27 2.94 4.11 3.76
C GLN A 27 2.92 4.16 2.24
N PRO A 28 1.73 4.20 1.62
CA PRO A 28 1.63 4.39 0.19
C PRO A 28 2.41 5.63 -0.28
N PRO A 29 3.07 5.57 -1.44
CA PRO A 29 3.79 6.70 -2.00
C PRO A 29 2.89 7.95 -2.13
N GLN A 30 3.34 9.07 -1.56
CA GLN A 30 2.62 10.35 -1.57
C GLN A 30 2.92 11.18 -2.82
N GLY A 31 2.15 12.25 -3.02
CA GLY A 31 2.33 13.21 -4.12
C GLY A 31 1.77 12.74 -5.47
N THR A 32 2.00 13.56 -6.51
CA THR A 32 1.52 13.31 -7.88
C THR A 32 2.56 12.51 -8.67
N ALA A 33 2.13 11.38 -9.22
CA ALA A 33 2.93 10.51 -10.07
C ALA A 33 3.02 11.03 -11.52
N GLU A 34 3.99 10.56 -12.31
CA GLU A 34 3.96 10.75 -13.77
C GLU A 34 2.82 9.95 -14.40
N HIS A 35 2.55 8.75 -13.89
CA HIS A 35 1.48 7.89 -14.37
C HIS A 35 0.96 6.98 -13.26
N THR A 36 -0.34 6.69 -13.33
CA THR A 36 -1.00 5.69 -12.48
C THR A 36 -1.65 4.66 -13.38
N VAL A 37 -1.24 3.40 -13.22
CA VAL A 37 -1.89 2.26 -13.88
C VAL A 37 -3.04 1.78 -12.99
N ILE A 38 -4.23 1.71 -13.57
CA ILE A 38 -5.43 1.17 -12.91
C ILE A 38 -5.73 -0.20 -13.50
N MET A 39 -5.66 -1.24 -12.68
CA MET A 39 -6.08 -2.59 -13.03
C MET A 39 -7.49 -2.83 -12.46
N TYR A 40 -8.49 -2.94 -13.33
CA TYR A 40 -9.88 -3.13 -12.92
C TYR A 40 -10.30 -4.59 -13.03
N LEU A 41 -10.38 -5.29 -11.90
CA LEU A 41 -10.68 -6.72 -11.84
C LEU A 41 -12.14 -6.94 -11.46
N ALA A 42 -12.97 -7.06 -12.50
CA ALA A 42 -14.39 -7.37 -12.40
C ALA A 42 -14.60 -8.84 -12.03
N GLY A 43 -14.37 -9.16 -10.75
CA GLY A 43 -14.54 -10.50 -10.19
C GLY A 43 -15.98 -10.85 -9.85
N ASN A 44 -16.14 -11.74 -8.85
CA ASN A 44 -17.42 -12.36 -8.48
C ASN A 44 -18.02 -13.26 -9.59
N ASN A 45 -17.18 -14.08 -10.22
CA ASN A 45 -17.58 -15.07 -11.22
C ASN A 45 -16.59 -16.26 -11.22
N ASN A 46 -16.66 -17.12 -12.23
CA ASN A 46 -15.78 -18.29 -12.37
C ASN A 46 -14.31 -17.94 -12.66
N LEU A 47 -13.97 -16.67 -12.91
CA LEU A 47 -12.60 -16.20 -13.11
C LEU A 47 -11.91 -15.75 -11.82
N GLN A 48 -12.58 -15.82 -10.67
CA GLN A 48 -12.08 -15.33 -9.37
C GLN A 48 -10.62 -15.70 -9.10
N THR A 49 -10.28 -16.98 -9.23
CA THR A 49 -8.92 -17.48 -8.94
C THR A 49 -7.88 -16.88 -9.89
N TYR A 50 -8.21 -16.71 -11.17
CA TYR A 50 -7.32 -16.07 -12.14
C TYR A 50 -7.09 -14.59 -11.82
N LEU A 51 -8.10 -13.89 -11.31
CA LEU A 51 -7.95 -12.49 -10.88
C LEU A 51 -7.04 -12.38 -9.65
N GLU A 52 -7.14 -13.33 -8.71
CA GLU A 52 -6.23 -13.43 -7.57
C GLU A 52 -4.81 -13.81 -7.99
N ASP A 53 -4.66 -14.72 -8.97
CA ASP A 53 -3.39 -15.03 -9.61
C ASP A 53 -2.77 -13.77 -10.22
N ASN A 54 -3.55 -12.98 -10.97
CA ASN A 54 -3.04 -11.74 -11.57
C ASN A 54 -2.60 -10.70 -10.54
N ILE A 55 -3.29 -10.59 -9.40
CA ILE A 55 -2.82 -9.73 -8.29
C ILE A 55 -1.48 -10.24 -7.76
N ARG A 56 -1.34 -11.55 -7.56
CA ARG A 56 -0.08 -12.17 -7.12
C ARG A 56 1.06 -11.96 -8.12
N ASP A 57 0.78 -12.08 -9.41
CA ASP A 57 1.76 -11.84 -10.47
C ASP A 57 2.24 -10.38 -10.43
N VAL A 58 1.32 -9.41 -10.28
CA VAL A 58 1.67 -7.99 -10.11
C VAL A 58 2.55 -7.79 -8.88
N ILE A 59 2.15 -8.31 -7.72
CA ILE A 59 2.94 -8.21 -6.48
C ILE A 59 4.34 -8.80 -6.67
N SER A 60 4.47 -9.94 -7.35
CA SER A 60 5.77 -10.59 -7.60
C SER A 60 6.67 -9.85 -8.60
N SER A 61 6.07 -9.01 -9.45
CA SER A 61 6.79 -8.22 -10.46
C SER A 61 7.25 -6.85 -9.97
N VAL A 62 6.71 -6.37 -8.84
CA VAL A 62 7.07 -5.08 -8.25
C VAL A 62 8.41 -5.21 -7.53
N ASP A 63 9.30 -4.26 -7.81
CA ASP A 63 10.64 -4.19 -7.25
C ASP A 63 11.09 -2.73 -7.10
N VAL A 64 12.36 -2.50 -6.78
CA VAL A 64 12.91 -1.15 -6.59
C VAL A 64 12.78 -0.24 -7.83
N SER A 65 12.58 -0.81 -9.01
CA SER A 65 12.45 -0.12 -10.29
C SER A 65 11.03 -0.14 -10.87
N THR A 66 10.12 -0.92 -10.28
CA THR A 66 8.77 -1.19 -10.79
C THR A 66 7.71 -1.06 -9.70
N PRO A 67 6.67 -0.23 -9.86
CA PRO A 67 6.62 0.86 -10.84
C PRO A 67 7.77 1.82 -10.55
N SER A 68 8.28 2.55 -11.57
CA SER A 68 9.37 3.51 -11.34
C SER A 68 9.05 4.46 -10.18
N ASP A 69 10.03 5.15 -9.60
CA ASP A 69 9.82 6.03 -8.44
C ASP A 69 8.63 7.01 -8.59
N ASN A 70 8.31 7.36 -9.84
CA ASN A 70 7.23 8.27 -10.19
C ASN A 70 6.00 7.57 -10.80
N GLY A 71 5.90 6.25 -10.76
CA GLY A 71 4.74 5.47 -11.18
C GLY A 71 3.89 5.00 -10.01
N ARG A 72 2.64 4.63 -10.26
CA ARG A 72 1.74 4.01 -9.27
C ARG A 72 0.97 2.86 -9.91
N ILE A 73 0.72 1.81 -9.13
CA ILE A 73 -0.16 0.71 -9.52
C ILE A 73 -1.30 0.67 -8.49
N VAL A 74 -2.53 0.81 -8.98
CA VAL A 74 -3.73 0.60 -8.18
C VAL A 74 -4.60 -0.47 -8.80
N ILE A 75 -5.18 -1.32 -7.95
CA ILE A 75 -5.97 -2.47 -8.38
C ILE A 75 -7.34 -2.39 -7.74
N TYR A 76 -8.40 -2.24 -8.54
CA TYR A 76 -9.74 -2.50 -8.05
C TYR A 76 -10.01 -3.98 -8.13
N PHE A 77 -10.46 -4.58 -7.03
CA PHE A 77 -10.77 -6.00 -6.94
C PHE A 77 -12.11 -6.20 -6.25
N ARG A 78 -13.01 -6.93 -6.92
CA ARG A 78 -14.23 -7.46 -6.33
C ARG A 78 -14.02 -8.93 -5.97
N PRO A 79 -13.81 -9.29 -4.69
CA PRO A 79 -13.76 -10.69 -4.30
C PRO A 79 -15.15 -11.35 -4.37
N ARG A 80 -15.26 -12.65 -4.12
CA ARG A 80 -16.56 -13.28 -3.87
C ARG A 80 -17.23 -12.65 -2.64
N PRO A 81 -18.57 -12.53 -2.58
CA PRO A 81 -19.27 -11.95 -1.43
C PRO A 81 -18.90 -12.59 -0.08
N ALA A 82 -18.65 -13.90 -0.04
CA ALA A 82 -18.23 -14.60 1.17
C ALA A 82 -16.78 -14.30 1.61
N SER A 83 -15.96 -13.74 0.71
CA SER A 83 -14.55 -13.44 0.94
C SER A 83 -14.31 -11.98 1.32
N GLY A 84 -15.30 -11.10 1.11
CA GLY A 84 -15.25 -9.71 1.54
C GLY A 84 -15.87 -8.72 0.56
N ASP A 85 -15.58 -7.46 0.84
CA ASP A 85 -16.08 -6.31 0.11
C ASP A 85 -15.17 -5.94 -1.08
N PRO A 86 -15.71 -5.31 -2.13
CA PRO A 86 -14.88 -4.72 -3.16
C PRO A 86 -13.92 -3.69 -2.57
N MET A 87 -12.71 -3.62 -3.13
CA MET A 87 -11.62 -2.79 -2.59
C MET A 87 -10.76 -2.19 -3.70
N LEU A 88 -10.09 -1.09 -3.37
CA LEU A 88 -9.00 -0.52 -4.14
C LEU A 88 -7.70 -0.77 -3.36
N LEU A 89 -6.76 -1.42 -4.02
CA LEU A 89 -5.45 -1.76 -3.50
C LEU A 89 -4.40 -0.84 -4.14
N GLN A 90 -3.32 -0.56 -3.42
CA GLN A 90 -2.11 0.03 -3.97
C GLN A 90 -0.93 -0.91 -3.77
N VAL A 91 -0.24 -1.24 -4.86
CA VAL A 91 0.98 -2.07 -4.82
C VAL A 91 2.18 -1.18 -5.06
N TYR A 92 3.19 -1.27 -4.18
CA TYR A 92 4.40 -0.46 -4.26
C TYR A 92 5.58 -1.13 -3.58
N TYR A 93 6.80 -0.76 -3.96
CA TYR A 93 8.01 -1.20 -3.29
C TYR A 93 8.40 -0.21 -2.18
N ASP A 94 8.47 -0.68 -0.94
CA ASP A 94 8.96 0.11 0.18
C ASP A 94 10.49 -0.01 0.27
N LYS A 95 11.19 1.08 -0.03
CA LYS A 95 12.67 1.12 -0.04
C LYS A 95 13.29 0.97 1.35
N LYS A 96 12.57 1.30 2.42
CA LYS A 96 13.09 1.19 3.80
C LYS A 96 13.00 -0.25 4.30
N LEU A 97 11.92 -0.94 3.96
CA LEU A 97 11.74 -2.36 4.26
C LEU A 97 12.41 -3.28 3.24
N ALA A 98 12.81 -2.74 2.08
CA ALA A 98 13.28 -3.50 0.92
C ALA A 98 12.28 -4.62 0.54
N ALA A 99 10.99 -4.28 0.54
CA ALA A 99 9.91 -5.24 0.36
C ALA A 99 8.71 -4.63 -0.36
N VAL A 100 8.01 -5.45 -1.13
CA VAL A 100 6.73 -5.09 -1.76
C VAL A 100 5.63 -4.98 -0.70
N GLN A 101 4.81 -3.96 -0.81
CA GLN A 101 3.63 -3.71 0.01
C GLN A 101 2.38 -3.71 -0.88
N CYS A 102 1.26 -4.14 -0.30
CA CYS A 102 -0.04 -4.13 -0.94
C CYS A 102 -1.09 -3.67 0.08
N ASP A 103 -1.45 -2.39 0.00
CA ASP A 103 -2.33 -1.76 0.98
C ASP A 103 -3.75 -1.61 0.42
N THR A 104 -4.76 -1.89 1.24
CA THR A 104 -6.13 -1.49 0.94
C THR A 104 -6.29 0.00 1.20
N ILE A 105 -6.39 0.79 0.14
CA ILE A 105 -6.52 2.26 0.21
C ILE A 105 -7.98 2.73 0.23
N ARG A 106 -8.92 1.87 -0.19
CA ARG A 106 -10.36 2.12 -0.10
C ARG A 106 -11.16 0.81 -0.11
N THR A 107 -12.25 0.77 0.64
CA THR A 107 -13.28 -0.28 0.56
C THR A 107 -14.57 0.29 -0.03
N TYR A 108 -15.37 -0.57 -0.63
CA TYR A 108 -16.64 -0.23 -1.28
C TYR A 108 -17.77 -1.11 -0.74
N PRO A 109 -19.04 -0.67 -0.81
CA PRO A 109 -20.16 -1.48 -0.38
C PRO A 109 -20.27 -2.83 -1.11
N ALA A 110 -20.68 -3.88 -0.40
CA ALA A 110 -20.73 -5.26 -0.89
C ALA A 110 -21.63 -5.44 -2.13
N GLU A 111 -22.71 -4.68 -2.20
CA GLU A 111 -23.71 -4.68 -3.26
C GLU A 111 -23.24 -4.00 -4.55
N MET A 112 -22.10 -3.31 -4.51
CA MET A 112 -21.54 -2.64 -5.68
C MET A 112 -21.13 -3.66 -6.74
N SER A 113 -21.83 -3.64 -7.87
CA SER A 113 -21.50 -4.50 -9.01
C SER A 113 -20.30 -3.97 -9.78
N SER A 114 -19.29 -4.82 -9.98
CA SER A 114 -18.12 -4.53 -10.81
C SER A 114 -18.44 -4.49 -12.31
N SER A 115 -19.62 -4.95 -12.73
CA SER A 115 -20.07 -4.87 -14.13
C SER A 115 -20.89 -3.61 -14.43
N ASN A 116 -21.13 -2.75 -13.43
CA ASN A 116 -21.85 -1.50 -13.61
C ASN A 116 -20.88 -0.38 -14.05
N PRO A 117 -21.13 0.33 -15.17
CA PRO A 117 -20.32 1.47 -15.60
C PRO A 117 -20.16 2.57 -14.54
N GLU A 118 -21.15 2.76 -13.68
CA GLU A 118 -21.09 3.72 -12.57
C GLU A 118 -20.00 3.35 -11.56
N THR A 119 -19.81 2.05 -11.31
CA THR A 119 -18.75 1.54 -10.44
C THR A 119 -17.38 1.85 -11.03
N LEU A 120 -17.18 1.58 -12.32
CA LEU A 120 -15.91 1.90 -13.00
C LEU A 120 -15.61 3.40 -12.89
N ARG A 121 -16.59 4.26 -13.18
CA ARG A 121 -16.39 5.72 -13.08
C ARG A 121 -16.02 6.15 -11.66
N LYS A 122 -16.71 5.59 -10.66
CA LYS A 122 -16.41 5.86 -9.25
C LYS A 122 -15.00 5.41 -8.88
N VAL A 123 -14.61 4.21 -9.27
CA VAL A 123 -13.27 3.66 -9.00
C VAL A 123 -12.18 4.52 -9.64
N VAL A 124 -12.35 4.95 -10.90
CA VAL A 124 -11.41 5.84 -11.57
C VAL A 124 -11.34 7.21 -10.87
N ALA A 125 -12.50 7.77 -10.47
CA ALA A 125 -12.53 9.03 -9.74
C ALA A 125 -11.83 8.93 -8.38
N ASP A 126 -12.08 7.85 -7.63
CA ASP A 126 -11.43 7.60 -6.35
C ASP A 126 -9.91 7.39 -6.54
N ALA A 127 -9.49 6.64 -7.58
CA ALA A 127 -8.09 6.43 -7.93
C ALA A 127 -7.36 7.76 -8.22
N LYS A 128 -8.01 8.70 -8.93
CA LYS A 128 -7.44 10.05 -9.17
C LYS A 128 -7.17 10.82 -7.87
N VAL A 129 -7.96 10.57 -6.82
CA VAL A 129 -7.79 11.23 -5.51
C VAL A 129 -6.67 10.57 -4.70
N VAL A 130 -6.67 9.23 -4.64
CA VAL A 130 -5.75 8.49 -3.74
C VAL A 130 -4.40 8.16 -4.37
N ALA A 131 -4.32 8.09 -5.70
CA ALA A 131 -3.10 7.85 -6.47
C ALA A 131 -3.04 8.81 -7.68
N PRO A 132 -2.96 10.13 -7.43
CA PRO A 132 -2.98 11.14 -8.49
C PRO A 132 -1.77 10.98 -9.42
N ALA A 133 -2.00 11.24 -10.71
CA ALA A 133 -0.97 11.35 -11.72
C ALA A 133 -1.13 12.65 -12.53
N LYS A 134 -0.07 13.04 -13.24
CA LYS A 134 -0.11 14.15 -14.19
C LYS A 134 -1.05 13.85 -15.36
N GLU A 135 -1.63 14.92 -15.92
CA GLU A 135 -2.37 14.87 -17.19
C GLU A 135 -1.45 15.00 -18.40
#